data_AF-A0AB39U7A2-F1
#
_entry.id   AF-A0AB39U7A2-F1
#
_cell.length_a   1.000
_cell.length_b   1.000
_cell.length_c   1.000
_cell.angle_alpha   90.00
_cell.angle_beta   90.00
_cell.angle_gamma   90.00
#
_symmetry.space_group_name_H-M   'P 1'
#
loop_
_entity.id
_entity.type
_entity.pdbx_description
1 polymer ?
#
loop_
_entity_poly.entity_id
_entity_poly.type
_entity_poly.pdbx_seq_one_letter_code
_entity_poly.pdbx_strand_id
1 'polypeptide(L)' 'MVRVVDLVGRMRANPKNVRYADLCKVCDAYFGKARQNGTSHRVYRTPWQGDPRVNIQNAHGGTNPYQVK' A
#
# COMPACT_ATOMS: atom_id res chain seq x y z
N MET A 1 4.48 10.87 15.46
CA MET A 1 3.65 10.37 14.33
C MET A 1 4.56 10.22 13.13
N VAL A 2 4.75 9.02 12.56
CA VAL A 2 5.64 8.84 11.38
C VAL A 2 4.95 9.46 10.17
N ARG A 3 5.62 10.35 9.43
CA ARG A 3 5.02 10.98 8.25
C ARG A 3 5.03 9.99 7.08
N VAL A 4 4.04 10.11 6.19
CA VAL A 4 3.92 9.26 5.00
C VAL A 4 5.19 9.30 4.15
N VAL A 5 5.81 10.47 4.04
CA VAL A 5 7.09 10.65 3.31
C VAL A 5 8.23 9.81 3.90
N ASP A 6 8.28 9.68 5.24
CA ASP A 6 9.31 8.88 5.92
C ASP A 6 9.07 7.37 5.66
N LEU A 7 7.80 6.94 5.59
CA LEU A 7 7.43 5.56 5.22
C LEU A 7 7.81 5.26 3.77
N VAL A 8 7.52 6.15 2.83
CA VAL A 8 7.90 5.99 1.42
C VAL A 8 9.42 5.88 1.29
N GLY A 9 10.20 6.70 2.02
CA GLY A 9 11.65 6.60 2.05
C GLY A 9 12.14 5.22 2.51
N ARG A 10 11.55 4.67 3.57
CA ARG A 10 11.87 3.32 4.07
C ARG A 10 11.50 2.22 3.08
N MET A 11 10.32 2.32 2.45
CA MET A 11 9.88 1.37 1.43
C MET A 11 10.80 1.37 0.21
N ARG A 12 11.29 2.54 -0.23
CA ARG A 12 12.26 2.65 -1.31
C ARG A 12 13.63 2.08 -0.93
N ALA A 13 14.06 2.27 0.32
CA ALA A 13 15.32 1.73 0.81
C ALA A 13 15.30 0.20 0.99
N ASN A 14 14.14 -0.38 1.36
CA ASN A 14 13.99 -1.81 1.54
C ASN A 14 12.61 -2.32 1.04
N PRO A 15 12.40 -2.38 -0.28
CA PRO A 15 11.09 -2.75 -0.87
C PRO A 15 10.72 -4.21 -0.63
N LYS A 16 11.70 -5.08 -0.33
CA LYS A 16 11.48 -6.51 -0.05
C LYS A 16 10.92 -6.78 1.34
N ASN A 17 11.02 -5.81 2.25
CA ASN A 17 10.61 -5.96 3.64
C ASN A 17 9.68 -4.83 4.08
N VAL A 18 8.54 -4.73 3.39
CA VAL A 18 7.51 -3.75 3.71
C VAL A 18 6.39 -4.41 4.51
N ARG A 19 6.06 -3.81 5.65
CA ARG A 19 4.92 -4.22 6.47
C ARG A 19 3.63 -3.86 5.76
N TYR A 20 2.66 -4.78 5.74
CA TYR A 20 1.36 -4.55 5.11
C TYR A 20 0.66 -3.30 5.66
N ALA A 21 0.72 -3.11 6.99
CA ALA A 21 0.12 -1.96 7.66
C ALA A 21 0.74 -0.62 7.23
N ASP A 22 2.03 -0.58 6.92
CA ASP A 22 2.68 0.65 6.48
C ASP A 22 2.36 0.93 5.01
N LEU A 23 2.31 -0.11 4.15
CA LEU A 23 1.83 0.04 2.77
C LEU A 23 0.39 0.55 2.74
N CYS A 24 -0.46 0.04 3.62
CA CYS A 24 -1.83 0.51 3.78
C CYS A 24 -1.89 2.01 4.09
N LYS A 25 -1.09 2.51 5.05
CA LYS A 25 -1.06 3.95 5.39
C LYS A 25 -0.63 4.81 4.22
N VAL A 26 0.35 4.35 3.44
CA VAL A 26 0.82 5.05 2.24
C VAL A 26 -0.28 5.09 1.20
N CYS A 27 -0.93 3.95 0.91
CA CYS A 27 -2.05 3.90 -0.04
C CYS A 27 -3.25 4.74 0.42
N ASP A 28 -3.62 4.68 1.70
CA ASP A 28 -4.70 5.50 2.28
C ASP A 28 -4.43 7.00 2.13
N ALA A 29 -3.16 7.41 2.21
CA ALA A 29 -2.75 8.82 2.06
C ALA A 29 -2.75 9.33 0.62
N TYR A 30 -2.38 8.49 -0.36
CA TYR A 30 -2.30 8.90 -1.77
C TYR A 30 -3.57 8.61 -2.57
N PHE A 31 -4.25 7.50 -2.28
CA PHE A 31 -5.43 7.04 -3.02
C PHE A 31 -6.75 7.22 -2.24
N GLY A 32 -6.68 7.63 -0.97
CA GLY A 32 -7.84 7.72 -0.09
C GLY A 32 -8.27 6.37 0.46
N LYS A 33 -9.48 6.32 1.05
CA LYS A 33 -9.99 5.10 1.69
C LYS A 33 -10.16 3.95 0.69
N ALA A 34 -9.66 2.77 1.05
CA ALA A 34 -9.91 1.54 0.31
C ALA A 34 -11.41 1.26 0.17
N ARG A 35 -11.85 0.85 -1.03
CA ARG A 35 -13.24 0.47 -1.31
C ARG A 35 -13.62 -0.84 -0.62
N GLN A 36 -12.65 -1.76 -0.54
CA GLN A 36 -12.78 -3.02 0.15
C GLN A 36 -11.69 -3.08 1.21
N ASN A 37 -12.10 -3.21 2.47
CA ASN A 37 -11.22 -3.32 3.62
C ASN A 37 -11.36 -4.71 4.24
N GLY A 38 -11.01 -5.74 3.48
CA GLY A 38 -10.86 -7.09 4.02
C GLY A 38 -9.61 -7.16 4.90
N THR A 39 -9.56 -8.10 5.83
CA THR A 39 -8.40 -8.29 6.73
C THR A 39 -7.10 -8.60 5.98
N SER A 40 -7.19 -9.16 4.78
CA SER A 40 -6.05 -9.58 3.96
C SER A 40 -5.89 -8.88 2.62
N HIS A 41 -6.91 -8.16 2.11
CA HIS A 41 -6.87 -7.51 0.81
C HIS A 41 -7.47 -6.11 0.87
N ARG A 42 -6.83 -5.17 0.17
CA ARG A 42 -7.35 -3.82 -0.01
C ARG A 42 -7.27 -3.38 -1.47
N VAL A 43 -8.36 -2.78 -1.92
CA VAL A 43 -8.49 -2.24 -3.29
C VAL A 43 -8.75 -0.75 -3.22
N TYR A 44 -7.87 0.01 -3.87
CA TYR A 44 -7.94 1.46 -3.96
C TYR A 44 -8.35 1.89 -5.36
N ARG A 45 -9.24 2.88 -5.43
CA ARG A 45 -9.49 3.61 -6.67
C ARG A 45 -8.33 4.55 -6.92
N THR A 46 -8.05 4.81 -8.18
CA THR A 46 -6.98 5.73 -8.55
C THR A 46 -7.57 6.84 -9.43
N PRO A 47 -6.99 8.05 -9.42
CA PRO A 47 -7.53 9.22 -10.13
C PRO A 47 -7.27 9.24 -11.65
N TRP A 48 -6.73 8.16 -12.23
CA TRP A 48 -6.22 8.12 -13.60
C TRP A 48 -7.28 7.54 -14.53
N GLN A 49 -7.25 7.91 -15.82
CA GLN A 49 -8.21 7.39 -16.80
C GLN A 49 -8.09 5.86 -16.98
N GLY A 50 -9.24 5.21 -17.21
CA GLY A 50 -9.32 3.76 -17.47
C GLY A 50 -9.66 2.87 -16.26
N ASP A 51 -10.03 3.46 -15.11
CA ASP A 51 -10.29 2.74 -13.85
C ASP A 51 -9.18 1.76 -13.41
N PRO A 52 -7.87 2.12 -13.50
CA PRO A 52 -6.84 1.28 -12.92
C PRO A 52 -7.02 1.22 -11.40
N ARG A 53 -6.85 0.04 -10.80
CA ARG A 53 -7.00 -0.16 -9.36
C ARG A 53 -5.70 -0.64 -8.76
N VAL A 54 -5.37 -0.11 -7.59
CA VAL A 54 -4.27 -0.63 -6.78
C VAL A 54 -4.86 -1.68 -5.84
N ASN A 55 -4.45 -2.94 -6.04
CA ASN A 55 -4.82 -4.05 -5.18
C ASN A 55 -3.59 -4.49 -4.39
N ILE A 56 -3.65 -4.38 -3.06
CA ILE A 56 -2.59 -4.82 -2.16
C ILE A 56 -3.08 -6.02 -1.35
N GLN A 57 -2.16 -6.93 -1.05
CA GLN A 57 -2.46 -8.16 -0.33
C GLN A 57 -1.51 -8.31 0.86
N ASN A 58 -2.07 -8.78 1.97
CA ASN A 58 -1.34 -9.16 3.15
C ASN A 58 -0.78 -10.57 2.97
N ALA A 59 0.55 -10.68 3.01
CA ALA A 59 1.27 -11.94 3.05
C ALA A 59 1.87 -12.13 4.45
N HIS A 60 1.12 -12.77 5.35
CA HIS A 60 1.55 -13.08 6.73
C HIS A 60 2.11 -11.88 7.53
N GLY A 61 1.54 -10.68 7.36
CA GLY A 61 1.96 -9.44 8.02
C GLY A 61 2.86 -8.53 7.15
N GLY A 62 3.40 -9.08 6.07
CA GLY A 62 4.16 -8.35 5.05
C GLY A 62 3.35 -8.11 3.77
N THR A 63 3.97 -7.46 2.79
CA THR A 63 3.43 -7.31 1.44
C THR A 63 4.13 -8.29 0.52
N ASN A 64 3.48 -8.72 -0.56
CA ASN A 64 4.17 -9.53 -1.56
C ASN A 64 5.36 -8.74 -2.14
N PRO A 65 6.58 -9.32 -2.28
CA PRO A 65 7.80 -8.58 -2.65
C PRO A 65 7.74 -7.89 -4.02
N TYR A 66 6.82 -8.30 -4.89
CA TYR A 66 6.63 -7.70 -6.21
C TYR A 66 5.70 -6.47 -6.20
N GLN A 67 4.94 -6.24 -5.11
CA GLN A 67 3.98 -5.14 -5.01
C GLN A 67 4.64 -3.79 -4.71
N VAL A 68 5.84 -3.81 -4.13
CA VAL A 68 6.63 -2.61 -3.88
C VAL A 68 7.93 -2.74 -4.67
N LYS A 69 8.25 -1.71 -5.44
CA LYS A 69 9.48 -1.62 -6.25
C LYS A 69 10.13 -0.26 -6.04
#